data_AF-A0A372R465-F1
#
_entry.id   AF-A0A372R465-F1
#
_cell.length_a   1.000
_cell.length_b   1.000
_cell.length_c   1.000
_cell.angle_alpha   90.00
_cell.angle_beta   90.00
_cell.angle_gamma   90.00
#
_symmetry.space_group_name_H-M   'P 1'
#
loop_
_entity.id
_entity.type
_entity.pdbx_description
1 polymer ?
#
loop_
_entity_poly.entity_id
_entity_poly.type
_entity_poly.pdbx_seq_one_letter_code
_entity_poly.pdbx_strand_id
1 'polypeptide(L)'
;MAPHPTTDWNQLQDRFYRKQEIYAMLWKQLDLSKFMIAGAPYGGPIAMIRDDKKVILLQKQQPVKPTIYLYTSAGKLMEQLQWDKGRIVAMGWSESEKLVVVLEDGTIRLYDINGEYTQLSLVKVSSNEFNITIYTTLE
;
A
#
# COMPACT_ATOMS: atom_id res chain seq x y z
N MET A 1 25.79 -15.02 26.23
CA MET A 1 25.94 -16.10 25.22
C MET A 1 24.80 -15.96 24.23
N ALA A 2 25.07 -16.02 22.93
CA ALA A 2 24.01 -16.06 21.93
C ALA A 2 23.22 -17.36 22.07
N PRO A 3 21.87 -17.35 21.93
CA PRO A 3 21.06 -18.55 22.02
C PRO A 3 21.45 -19.57 20.95
N HIS A 4 21.25 -20.86 21.24
CA HIS A 4 21.54 -21.93 20.28
C HIS A 4 20.70 -21.72 19.01
N PRO A 5 21.26 -21.85 17.79
CA PRO A 5 20.57 -21.53 16.54
C PRO A 5 19.34 -22.38 16.24
N THR A 6 19.12 -23.46 17.01
CA THR A 6 17.92 -24.31 16.93
C THR A 6 16.88 -24.06 18.03
N THR A 7 17.12 -23.11 18.94
CA THR A 7 16.23 -22.83 20.09
C THR A 7 14.81 -22.46 19.65
N ASP A 8 14.68 -21.75 18.52
CA ASP A 8 13.40 -21.25 18.03
C ASP A 8 12.72 -22.18 17.00
N TRP A 9 13.24 -23.41 16.83
CA TRP A 9 12.68 -24.37 15.89
C TRP A 9 11.64 -25.23 16.59
N ASN A 10 10.46 -25.28 16.00
CA ASN A 10 9.35 -26.10 16.45
C ASN A 10 9.18 -27.28 15.49
N GLN A 11 9.13 -28.49 16.04
CA GLN A 11 8.84 -29.69 15.25
C GLN A 11 7.34 -29.74 14.95
N LEU A 12 6.99 -29.88 13.68
CA LEU A 12 5.65 -30.19 13.22
C LEU A 12 5.74 -31.45 12.34
N GLN A 13 5.25 -32.57 12.87
CA GLN A 13 5.36 -33.90 12.25
C GLN A 13 6.83 -34.30 11.99
N ASP A 14 7.20 -34.51 10.73
CA ASP A 14 8.52 -34.95 10.25
C ASP A 14 9.46 -33.77 9.94
N ARG A 15 9.03 -32.52 10.17
CA ARG A 15 9.78 -31.32 9.78
C ARG A 15 9.90 -30.31 10.93
N PHE A 16 10.94 -29.49 10.87
CA PHE A 16 11.16 -28.39 11.80
C PHE A 16 10.90 -27.06 11.09
N TYR A 17 10.19 -26.17 11.77
CA TYR A 17 9.89 -24.83 11.30
C TYR A 17 10.38 -23.80 12.30
N ARG A 18 10.87 -22.67 11.82
CA ARG A 18 11.14 -21.49 12.65
C ARG A 18 10.43 -20.28 12.06
N LYS A 19 9.93 -19.42 12.95
CA LYS A 19 9.48 -18.09 12.56
C LYS A 19 10.67 -17.14 12.72
N GLN A 20 11.13 -16.56 11.62
CA GLN A 20 12.17 -15.55 11.66
C GLN A 20 11.55 -14.18 11.41
N GLU A 21 11.64 -13.30 12.40
CA GLU A 21 11.30 -11.89 12.22
C GLU A 21 12.44 -11.20 11.47
N ILE A 22 12.14 -10.66 10.28
CA ILE A 22 13.13 -9.98 9.43
C ILE A 22 13.26 -8.51 9.83
N TYR A 23 12.15 -7.89 10.24
CA TYR A 23 12.09 -6.52 10.75
C TYR A 23 10.86 -6.35 11.65
N ALA A 24 10.98 -5.45 12.62
CA ALA A 24 9.88 -5.04 13.48
C ALA A 24 8.98 -4.03 12.78
N MET A 25 7.67 -4.20 12.90
CA MET A 25 6.70 -3.23 12.38
C MET A 25 6.72 -1.95 13.21
N LEU A 26 6.89 -0.81 12.54
CA LEU A 26 6.94 0.53 13.16
C LEU A 26 5.55 1.12 13.41
N TRP A 27 4.51 0.57 12.77
CA TRP A 27 3.14 0.93 13.08
C TRP A 27 2.77 0.46 14.48
N LYS A 28 2.22 1.35 15.30
CA LYS A 28 1.78 1.02 16.67
C LYS A 28 0.33 0.55 16.69
N GLN A 29 -0.59 1.48 16.42
CA GLN A 29 -2.03 1.27 16.50
C GLN A 29 -2.67 1.86 15.24
N LEU A 30 -2.56 1.12 14.14
CA LEU A 30 -3.14 1.50 12.86
C LEU A 30 -4.25 0.51 12.51
N ASP A 31 -5.47 1.01 12.40
CA ASP A 31 -6.61 0.22 11.96
C ASP A 31 -6.71 0.26 10.44
N LEU A 32 -6.12 -0.76 9.79
CA LEU A 32 -6.05 -0.88 8.33
C LEU A 32 -7.43 -0.96 7.67
N SER A 33 -8.48 -1.36 8.40
CA SER A 33 -9.84 -1.47 7.85
C SER A 33 -10.38 -0.13 7.35
N LYS A 34 -9.89 0.98 7.91
CA LYS A 34 -10.29 2.37 7.58
C LYS A 34 -9.62 2.93 6.33
N PHE A 35 -8.75 2.15 5.68
CA PHE A 35 -7.94 2.63 4.57
C PHE A 35 -8.13 1.77 3.33
N MET A 36 -7.93 2.39 2.17
CA MET A 36 -7.60 1.72 0.93
C MET A 36 -6.09 1.59 0.88
N ILE A 37 -5.60 0.37 0.65
CA ILE A 37 -4.18 0.01 0.76
C ILE A 37 -3.74 -0.66 -0.54
N ALA A 38 -2.52 -0.37 -0.97
CA ALA A 38 -1.85 -1.08 -2.06
C ALA A 38 -0.42 -1.41 -1.63
N GLY A 39 -0.05 -2.70 -1.66
CA GLY A 39 1.32 -3.15 -1.42
C GLY A 39 2.07 -3.37 -2.74
N ALA A 40 3.31 -2.91 -2.82
CA ALA A 40 4.16 -3.15 -3.98
C ALA A 40 4.62 -4.62 -4.02
N PRO A 41 4.95 -5.15 -5.21
CA PRO A 41 5.55 -6.47 -5.36
C PRO A 41 6.85 -6.63 -4.56
N TYR A 42 7.26 -7.89 -4.35
CA TYR A 42 8.58 -8.27 -3.80
C TYR A 42 8.96 -7.65 -2.44
N GLY A 43 7.97 -7.28 -1.62
CA GLY A 43 8.22 -6.68 -0.30
C GLY A 43 8.57 -5.19 -0.37
N GLY A 44 8.22 -4.53 -1.47
CA GLY A 44 8.38 -3.10 -1.67
C GLY A 44 7.42 -2.24 -0.81
N PRO A 45 7.26 -0.94 -1.16
CA PRO A 45 6.50 0.00 -0.36
C PRO A 45 4.98 -0.29 -0.29
N ILE A 46 4.34 0.29 0.72
CA ILE A 46 2.89 0.22 0.95
C ILE A 46 2.30 1.62 0.82
N ALA A 47 1.34 1.80 -0.07
CA ALA A 47 0.55 3.01 -0.20
C ALA A 47 -0.76 2.89 0.57
N MET A 48 -1.18 3.97 1.22
CA MET A 48 -2.38 3.99 2.05
C MET A 48 -3.10 5.34 1.96
N ILE A 49 -4.43 5.32 1.80
CA ILE A 49 -5.28 6.51 1.90
C ILE A 49 -6.53 6.16 2.70
N ARG A 50 -7.08 7.10 3.48
CA ARG A 50 -8.34 6.87 4.20
C ARG A 50 -9.46 6.58 3.20
N ASP A 51 -10.26 5.57 3.51
CA ASP A 51 -11.40 5.21 2.68
C ASP A 51 -12.62 6.04 3.08
N ASP A 52 -12.92 7.08 2.30
CA ASP A 52 -14.04 8.00 2.54
C ASP A 52 -15.40 7.27 2.61
N LYS A 53 -15.55 6.09 1.98
CA LYS A 53 -16.79 5.29 2.06
C LYS A 53 -17.01 4.71 3.47
N LYS A 54 -15.93 4.48 4.22
CA LYS A 54 -15.94 3.86 5.55
C LYS A 54 -15.99 4.90 6.68
N VAL A 55 -15.77 6.19 6.38
CA VAL A 55 -15.76 7.29 7.35
C VAL A 55 -17.16 7.67 7.85
N ILE A 56 -18.23 7.23 7.17
CA ILE A 56 -19.63 7.59 7.50
C ILE A 56 -20.06 7.11 8.91
N LEU A 57 -19.35 6.17 9.53
CA LEU A 57 -19.72 5.60 10.83
C LEU A 57 -19.09 6.27 12.07
N LEU A 58 -18.11 7.16 11.93
CA LEU A 58 -17.35 7.71 13.07
C LEU A 58 -17.26 9.24 13.04
N GLN A 59 -18.23 9.87 13.71
CA GLN A 59 -18.21 11.18 14.39
C GLN A 59 -17.27 12.27 13.86
N LYS A 60 -17.86 13.38 13.38
CA LYS A 60 -17.42 14.80 13.52
C LYS A 60 -15.90 15.11 13.55
N GLN A 61 -15.06 14.40 12.81
CA GLN A 61 -13.68 14.83 12.61
C GLN A 61 -13.68 15.95 11.57
N GLN A 62 -12.87 16.99 11.81
CA GLN A 62 -12.64 18.05 10.83
C GLN A 62 -12.28 17.44 9.48
N PRO A 63 -12.65 18.08 8.35
CA PRO A 63 -12.29 17.59 7.03
C PRO A 63 -10.77 17.54 6.90
N VAL A 64 -10.19 16.36 7.16
CA VAL A 64 -8.78 16.09 6.93
C VAL A 64 -8.62 16.02 5.42
N LYS A 65 -7.74 16.85 4.87
CA LYS A 65 -7.41 16.76 3.45
C LYS A 65 -6.98 15.32 3.15
N PRO A 66 -7.62 14.64 2.17
CA PRO A 66 -7.21 13.30 1.78
C PRO A 66 -5.70 13.31 1.51
N THR A 67 -5.00 12.31 2.01
CA THR A 67 -3.54 12.23 1.91
C THR A 67 -3.18 10.77 1.64
N ILE A 68 -2.41 10.53 0.58
CA ILE A 68 -1.81 9.23 0.33
C ILE A 68 -0.50 9.17 1.12
N TYR A 69 -0.35 8.14 1.93
CA TYR A 69 0.86 7.85 2.69
C TYR A 69 1.62 6.72 2.02
N LEU A 70 2.90 6.93 1.76
CA LEU A 70 3.83 5.90 1.29
C LEU A 70 4.66 5.43 2.48
N TYR A 71 4.61 4.14 2.76
CA TYR A 71 5.39 3.49 3.80
C TYR A 71 6.35 2.47 3.19
N THR A 72 7.46 2.22 3.87
CA THR A 72 8.22 0.97 3.67
C THR A 72 7.38 -0.24 4.10
N SER A 73 7.81 -1.44 3.73
CA SER A 73 7.23 -2.69 4.21
C SER A 73 7.33 -2.91 5.73
N ALA A 74 8.22 -2.18 6.41
CA ALA A 74 8.32 -2.14 7.87
C ALA A 74 7.42 -1.07 8.53
N GLY A 75 6.62 -0.32 7.75
CA GLY A 75 5.74 0.72 8.27
C GLY A 75 6.43 2.06 8.58
N LYS A 76 7.69 2.26 8.16
CA LYS A 76 8.34 3.58 8.19
C LYS A 76 7.71 4.49 7.14
N LEU A 77 7.24 5.67 7.52
CA LEU A 77 6.73 6.67 6.58
C LEU A 77 7.88 7.15 5.68
N MET A 78 7.67 7.05 4.38
CA MET A 78 8.58 7.54 3.34
C MET A 78 8.08 8.87 2.80
N GLU A 79 6.82 8.92 2.37
CA GLU A 79 6.25 10.15 1.84
C GLU A 79 4.74 10.37 2.09
N GLN A 80 4.32 11.62 1.92
CA GLN A 80 2.94 12.07 2.03
C GLN A 80 2.51 12.91 0.83
N LEU A 81 1.54 12.40 0.07
CA LEU A 81 0.99 13.08 -1.10
C LEU A 81 -0.36 13.69 -0.73
N GLN A 82 -0.41 15.02 -0.62
CA GLN A 82 -1.68 15.72 -0.43
C GLN A 82 -2.58 15.48 -1.64
N TRP A 83 -3.83 15.10 -1.38
CA TRP A 83 -4.75 14.65 -2.40
C TRP A 83 -5.97 15.56 -2.51
N ASP A 84 -6.08 16.22 -3.66
CA ASP A 84 -7.11 17.20 -4.02
C ASP A 84 -7.61 17.01 -5.47
N LYS A 85 -7.31 15.86 -6.09
CA LYS A 85 -7.44 15.65 -7.54
C LYS A 85 -8.70 14.88 -7.97
N GLY A 86 -9.63 14.68 -7.04
CA GLY A 86 -10.87 13.94 -7.27
C GLY A 86 -10.90 12.59 -6.56
N ARG A 87 -11.92 11.79 -6.84
CA ARG A 87 -12.15 10.52 -6.15
C ARG A 87 -11.26 9.42 -6.73
N ILE A 88 -10.49 8.77 -5.85
CA ILE A 88 -9.72 7.58 -6.20
C ILE A 88 -10.66 6.38 -6.20
N VAL A 89 -10.66 5.62 -7.31
CA VAL A 89 -11.44 4.39 -7.45
C VAL A 89 -10.58 3.15 -7.26
N ALA A 90 -9.27 3.24 -7.52
CA ALA A 90 -8.33 2.15 -7.29
C ALA A 90 -6.90 2.67 -7.08
N MET A 91 -6.11 1.89 -6.35
CA MET A 91 -4.66 2.04 -6.24
C MET A 91 -3.98 0.68 -6.48
N GLY A 92 -2.76 0.73 -7.02
CA GLY A 92 -1.93 -0.45 -7.24
C GLY A 92 -0.49 -0.06 -7.47
N TRP A 93 0.41 -1.02 -7.61
CA TRP A 93 1.82 -0.75 -7.94
C TRP A 93 2.18 -1.42 -9.26
N SER A 94 3.02 -0.76 -10.05
CA SER A 94 3.68 -1.39 -11.19
C SER A 94 4.80 -2.32 -10.72
N GLU A 95 5.27 -3.20 -11.60
CA GLU A 95 6.46 -4.03 -11.37
C GLU A 95 7.73 -3.18 -11.18
N SER A 96 7.73 -1.94 -11.68
CA SER A 96 8.79 -0.95 -11.54
C SER A 96 8.62 -0.02 -10.32
N GLU A 97 7.86 -0.46 -9.32
CA GLU A 97 7.64 0.26 -8.06
C GLU A 97 7.07 1.68 -8.22
N LYS A 98 6.22 1.89 -9.23
CA LYS A 98 5.44 3.11 -9.37
C LYS A 98 4.04 2.90 -8.81
N LEU A 99 3.61 3.79 -7.91
CA LEU A 99 2.25 3.79 -7.40
C LEU A 99 1.32 4.29 -8.52
N VAL A 100 0.37 3.44 -8.90
CA VAL A 100 -0.71 3.73 -9.83
C VAL A 100 -1.94 4.18 -9.04
N VAL A 101 -2.44 5.37 -9.34
CA VAL A 101 -3.67 5.92 -8.77
C VAL A 101 -4.67 6.16 -9.89
N VAL A 102 -5.82 5.49 -9.83
CA VAL A 102 -6.88 5.58 -10.85
C VAL A 102 -8.05 6.40 -10.31
N LEU A 103 -8.48 7.39 -11.09
CA LEU A 103 -9.55 8.32 -10.72
C LEU A 103 -10.86 7.98 -11.42
N GLU A 104 -11.96 8.41 -10.82
CA GLU A 104 -13.31 8.19 -11.35
C GLU A 104 -13.53 8.82 -12.74
N ASP A 105 -12.79 9.88 -13.09
CA ASP A 105 -12.84 10.52 -14.40
C ASP A 105 -11.98 9.82 -15.48
N GLY A 106 -11.34 8.69 -15.14
CA GLY A 106 -10.46 7.94 -16.03
C GLY A 106 -9.04 8.49 -16.15
N THR A 107 -8.66 9.46 -15.32
CA THR A 107 -7.28 9.89 -15.15
C THR A 107 -6.49 8.83 -14.36
N ILE A 108 -5.27 8.54 -14.82
CA ILE A 108 -4.32 7.67 -14.12
C ILE A 108 -3.09 8.51 -13.76
N ARG A 109 -2.65 8.44 -12.50
CA ARG A 109 -1.39 9.03 -12.05
C ARG A 109 -0.42 7.95 -11.63
N LEU A 110 0.81 8.07 -12.11
CA LEU A 110 1.92 7.19 -11.74
C LEU A 110 2.90 7.99 -10.89
N TYR A 111 3.02 7.63 -9.62
CA TYR A 111 3.94 8.24 -8.67
C TYR A 111 5.18 7.36 -8.50
N ASP A 112 6.35 7.97 -8.42
CA ASP A 112 7.53 7.29 -7.88
C ASP A 112 7.51 7.31 -6.34
N ILE A 113 8.54 6.70 -5.73
CA ILE A 113 8.68 6.67 -4.27
C ILE A 113 8.99 8.04 -3.63
N ASN A 114 9.43 9.01 -4.42
CA ASN A 114 9.73 10.39 -3.98
C ASN A 114 8.52 11.32 -4.13
N GLY A 115 7.41 10.82 -4.69
CA GLY A 115 6.19 11.58 -4.92
C GLY A 115 6.18 12.37 -6.23
N GLU A 116 7.19 12.22 -7.10
CA GLU A 116 7.13 12.73 -8.46
C GLU A 116 6.11 11.93 -9.27
N TYR A 117 5.36 12.60 -10.16
CA TYR A 117 4.29 11.92 -10.89
C TYR A 117 4.24 12.24 -12.36
N THR A 118 3.72 11.26 -13.11
CA THR A 118 3.25 11.45 -14.48
C THR A 118 1.76 11.16 -14.55
N GLN A 119 1.06 11.84 -15.46
CA GLN A 119 -0.39 11.70 -15.61
C GLN A 119 -0.73 11.19 -17.02
N LEU A 120 -1.62 10.21 -17.07
CA LEU A 120 -2.18 9.61 -18.27
C LEU A 120 -3.71 9.72 -18.21
N SER A 121 -4.37 9.60 -19.35
CA SER A 121 -5.83 9.50 -19.43
C SER A 121 -6.16 8.23 -20.20
N LEU A 122 -7.12 7.44 -19.71
CA LEU A 122 -7.56 6.18 -20.35
C LEU A 122 -7.91 6.35 -21.83
N VAL A 123 -8.39 7.53 -22.23
CA VAL A 123 -8.67 7.87 -23.64
C VAL A 123 -7.44 7.70 -24.55
N LYS A 124 -6.22 7.79 -24.00
CA LYS A 124 -4.95 7.65 -24.73
C LYS A 124 -4.30 6.26 -24.61
N VAL A 125 -4.79 5.35 -23.76
CA VAL A 125 -4.09 4.10 -23.40
C VAL A 125 -4.59 2.89 -24.22
N SER A 126 -5.16 3.11 -25.41
CA SER A 126 -5.63 2.01 -26.28
C SER A 126 -4.53 1.29 -27.07
N SER A 127 -3.26 1.58 -26.82
CA SER A 127 -2.14 1.01 -27.58
C SER A 127 -1.02 0.53 -26.66
N ASN A 128 -1.15 -0.70 -26.16
CA ASN A 128 -0.12 -1.54 -25.53
C ASN A 128 0.52 -1.09 -24.20
N GLU A 129 0.77 -2.08 -23.34
CA GLU A 129 1.69 -2.08 -22.18
C GLU A 129 1.26 -1.39 -20.88
N PHE A 130 0.28 -1.94 -20.15
CA PHE A 130 0.31 -1.86 -18.68
C PHE A 130 -0.41 -3.07 -18.05
N ASN A 131 0.36 -4.11 -17.68
CA ASN A 131 -0.14 -5.19 -16.82
C ASN A 131 -0.28 -4.66 -15.38
N ILE A 132 -1.30 -3.85 -15.12
CA ILE A 132 -1.63 -3.40 -13.76
C ILE A 132 -2.38 -4.56 -13.08
N THR A 133 -1.64 -5.39 -12.34
CA THR A 133 -2.26 -6.39 -11.48
C THR A 133 -2.63 -5.70 -10.16
N ILE A 134 -3.90 -5.30 -10.05
CA ILE A 134 -4.45 -4.80 -8.79
C ILE A 134 -4.68 -6.01 -7.88
N TYR A 135 -3.76 -6.28 -6.97
CA TYR A 135 -4.00 -7.23 -5.88
C TYR A 135 -4.98 -6.58 -4.90
N THR A 136 -6.28 -6.76 -5.13
CA THR A 136 -7.27 -6.55 -4.08
C THR A 136 -7.19 -7.77 -3.17
N THR A 137 -6.87 -7.57 -1.90
CA THR A 137 -7.01 -8.63 -0.89
C THR A 137 -8.51 -8.87 -0.72
N LEU A 138 -9.01 -9.95 -1.32
CA LEU A 138 -10.32 -10.50 -1.01
C LEU A 138 -10.25 -11.22 0.34
N GLU A 139 -11.19 -10.82 1.20
CA GLU A 139 -11.64 -11.42 2.48
C GLU A 139 -10.74 -11.27 3.71
#